data_AF-A0A1L8FQ69-F1
#
_entry.id   AF-A0A1L8FQ69-F1
#
_cell.length_a   1.000
_cell.length_b   1.000
_cell.length_c   1.000
_cell.angle_alpha   90.00
_cell.angle_beta   90.00
_cell.angle_gamma   90.00
#
_symmetry.space_group_name_H-M   'P 1'
#
loop_
_entity.id
_entity.type
_entity.pdbx_description
1 polymer ?
#
loop_
_entity_poly.entity_id
_entity_poly.type
_entity_poly.pdbx_seq_one_letter_code
_entity_poly.pdbx_strand_id
1 'polypeptide(L)'
;MAEQPEKKDSEREAHRSQSALLIERKDLFQETKPVIPGGPRVYKLVLREKYAQGKYRKLQFGAQNPLKQHKIIMLVGATGSGKTTLINALINYILGVKWEDNYRLILIEEDTNRSQAHSQTSEVTAYQLNHIEAFTVPYNLTIIDTPGFDDTRGRDHDKEIPRQLKLCFDSPGSISHIDAIYFVLPSGLPRLTSTQEYIFGSMLSIFAKDIENNIQICATFADAGKPMVLKALTESNVACVKNRHGIPVYFKFNNCALYAKKSEEEDDDDDDNENSFLKLPWDTGKTSSEKLFRDLARMESKSLVLTKEVLEEREALEGILDGLGRKTEEIALYHQELSKLNLNMKENEQIIKENSSYEYEMKENVKTKIPVQGEVHNCNSCETTCSRYGNLFQRIWKWLKWVFSMECSVCGHNERNHVRESHEWRIDVKTTKLTHKELKEKYEKAYKKKLSIDEMIQINENKKKDQKDEAMRLIERAAEVLRRLQEIALKPNSLTVTDYIDLLINKERQEGKLGFQERIASLEEFKDKTQ
;
A
#
# COMPACT_ATOMS: atom_id res chain seq x y z
N MET A 1 8.96 62.47 0.59
CA MET A 1 9.99 61.51 1.07
C MET A 1 10.20 60.50 -0.03
N ALA A 2 11.25 60.70 -0.82
CA ALA A 2 11.68 59.75 -1.84
C ALA A 2 12.61 58.73 -1.18
N GLU A 3 12.21 57.47 -1.12
CA GLU A 3 13.10 56.38 -0.73
C GLU A 3 14.13 56.14 -1.84
N GLN A 4 15.40 56.09 -1.47
CA GLN A 4 16.54 56.04 -2.39
C GLN A 4 16.60 54.70 -3.17
N PRO A 5 16.80 54.74 -4.50
CA PRO A 5 16.93 53.53 -5.34
C PRO A 5 18.19 52.69 -5.03
N GLU A 6 19.27 53.30 -4.51
CA GLU A 6 20.55 52.63 -4.26
C GLU A 6 20.48 51.49 -3.23
N LYS A 7 19.60 51.56 -2.22
CA LYS A 7 19.45 50.47 -1.24
C LYS A 7 18.84 49.22 -1.88
N LYS A 8 17.87 49.38 -2.78
CA LYS A 8 17.20 48.27 -3.48
C LYS A 8 18.14 47.55 -4.46
N ASP A 9 19.03 48.31 -5.10
CA ASP A 9 20.01 47.74 -6.04
C ASP A 9 21.17 47.05 -5.30
N SER A 10 21.63 47.58 -4.16
CA SER A 10 22.64 46.92 -3.34
C SER A 10 22.15 45.60 -2.70
N GLU A 11 20.89 45.54 -2.26
CA GLU A 11 20.27 44.29 -1.77
C GLU A 11 20.06 43.28 -2.91
N ARG A 12 19.73 43.75 -4.12
CA ARG A 12 19.63 42.91 -5.32
C ARG A 12 20.98 42.31 -5.71
N GLU A 13 22.07 43.08 -5.75
CA GLU A 13 23.41 42.59 -6.08
C GLU A 13 23.99 41.66 -5.02
N ALA A 14 23.86 41.99 -3.73
CA ALA A 14 24.33 41.14 -2.63
C ALA A 14 23.64 39.76 -2.62
N HIS A 15 22.33 39.72 -2.90
CA HIS A 15 21.60 38.46 -3.05
C HIS A 15 21.90 37.71 -4.35
N ARG A 16 22.18 38.40 -5.47
CA ARG A 16 22.60 37.78 -6.74
C ARG A 16 23.94 37.06 -6.57
N SER A 17 24.82 37.58 -5.72
CA SER A 17 26.11 36.98 -5.38
C SER A 17 25.96 35.70 -4.54
N GLN A 18 25.06 35.66 -3.54
CA GLN A 18 24.89 34.48 -2.67
C GLN A 18 24.24 33.27 -3.38
N SER A 19 23.23 33.48 -4.22
CA SER A 19 22.59 32.38 -4.97
C SER A 19 23.53 31.74 -5.98
N ALA A 20 24.36 32.54 -6.66
CA ALA A 20 25.37 32.05 -7.60
C ALA A 20 26.49 31.24 -6.89
N LEU A 21 26.93 31.68 -5.71
CA LEU A 21 27.93 30.95 -4.91
C LEU A 21 27.41 29.60 -4.39
N LEU A 22 26.10 29.46 -4.20
CA LEU A 22 25.50 28.22 -3.71
C LEU A 22 25.67 27.07 -4.72
N ILE A 23 25.41 27.32 -6.00
CA ILE A 23 25.49 26.29 -7.06
C ILE A 23 26.92 25.88 -7.40
N GLU A 24 27.93 26.67 -7.00
CA GLU A 24 29.35 26.31 -7.15
C GLU A 24 29.78 25.18 -6.20
N ARG A 25 28.96 24.88 -5.17
CA ARG A 25 29.19 23.77 -4.25
C ARG A 25 28.94 22.42 -4.93
N LYS A 26 29.98 21.90 -5.58
CA LYS A 26 29.97 20.59 -6.25
C LYS A 26 29.67 19.41 -5.33
N ASP A 27 29.84 19.58 -4.02
CA ASP A 27 29.47 18.57 -3.03
C ASP A 27 27.95 18.49 -2.78
N LEU A 28 27.20 19.52 -3.20
CA LEU A 28 25.75 19.64 -3.06
C LEU A 28 25.02 19.68 -4.41
N PHE A 29 25.63 20.19 -5.46
CA PHE A 29 24.98 20.39 -6.76
C PHE A 29 25.82 19.86 -7.91
N GLN A 30 25.17 19.21 -8.87
CA GLN A 30 25.77 18.71 -10.09
C GLN A 30 25.01 19.25 -11.28
N GLU A 31 25.70 19.91 -12.21
CA GLU A 31 25.08 20.38 -13.45
C GLU A 31 24.64 19.20 -14.33
N THR A 32 23.43 19.32 -14.90
CA THR A 32 22.84 18.33 -15.82
C THR A 32 22.49 18.99 -17.15
N LYS A 33 22.03 18.18 -18.11
CA LYS A 33 21.44 18.73 -19.33
C LYS A 33 20.18 19.54 -18.99
N PRO A 34 19.87 20.61 -19.75
CA PRO A 34 18.60 21.31 -19.63
C PRO A 34 17.42 20.33 -19.83
N VAL A 35 16.36 20.50 -19.05
CA VAL A 35 15.13 19.69 -19.20
C VAL A 35 14.45 19.97 -20.54
N ILE A 36 14.49 21.23 -20.98
CA ILE A 36 13.95 21.69 -22.27
C ILE A 36 15.10 22.36 -23.05
N PRO A 37 15.30 22.07 -24.34
CA PRO A 37 16.30 22.76 -25.15
C PRO A 37 16.10 24.28 -25.12
N GLY A 38 17.13 25.05 -24.78
CA GLY A 38 17.05 26.52 -24.64
C GLY A 38 16.41 27.02 -23.34
N GLY A 39 16.05 26.13 -22.41
CA GLY A 39 15.63 26.50 -21.06
C GLY A 39 16.81 26.87 -20.14
N PRO A 40 16.53 27.24 -18.87
CA PRO A 40 17.57 27.60 -17.91
C PRO A 40 18.54 26.44 -17.63
N ARG A 41 19.74 26.75 -17.12
CA ARG A 41 20.68 25.72 -16.65
C ARG A 41 20.05 24.90 -15.53
N VAL A 42 20.34 23.61 -15.47
CA VAL A 42 19.72 22.71 -14.49
C VAL A 42 20.80 22.07 -13.63
N TYR A 43 20.60 22.13 -12.31
CA TYR A 43 21.48 21.49 -11.34
C TYR A 43 20.70 20.48 -10.52
N LYS A 44 21.20 19.24 -10.50
CA LYS A 44 20.69 18.17 -9.67
C LYS A 44 21.31 18.23 -8.27
N LEU A 45 20.47 18.07 -7.26
CA LEU A 45 20.93 17.92 -5.88
C LEU A 45 21.72 16.61 -5.74
N VAL A 46 22.90 16.69 -5.15
CA VAL A 46 23.75 15.53 -4.86
C VAL A 46 23.22 14.85 -3.59
N LEU A 47 22.73 13.63 -3.77
CA LEU A 47 22.12 12.84 -2.70
C LEU A 47 23.02 11.67 -2.30
N ARG A 48 23.13 11.44 -0.99
CA ARG A 48 23.80 10.26 -0.43
C ARG A 48 22.76 9.23 -0.01
N GLU A 49 22.88 8.00 -0.49
CA GLU A 49 22.02 6.91 -0.04
C GLU A 49 22.39 6.51 1.39
N LYS A 50 21.41 6.61 2.29
CA LYS A 50 21.56 6.25 3.71
C LYS A 50 20.99 4.90 4.02
N TYR A 51 19.97 4.50 3.27
CA TYR A 51 19.30 3.23 3.44
C TYR A 51 18.62 2.82 2.13
N ALA A 52 18.68 1.54 1.80
CA ALA A 52 17.93 0.94 0.72
C ALA A 52 17.55 -0.49 1.10
N GLN A 53 16.27 -0.82 0.98
CA GLN A 53 15.78 -2.17 1.18
C GLN A 53 14.49 -2.41 0.39
N GLY A 54 14.48 -3.48 -0.41
CA GLY A 54 13.32 -3.80 -1.24
C GLY A 54 12.99 -2.63 -2.17
N LYS A 55 11.74 -2.15 -2.12
CA LYS A 55 11.25 -0.98 -2.86
C LYS A 55 11.10 0.25 -1.96
N TYR A 56 12.03 0.44 -1.03
CA TYR A 56 12.13 1.63 -0.21
C TYR A 56 13.57 2.14 -0.17
N ARG A 57 13.75 3.45 -0.34
CA ARG A 57 15.04 4.13 -0.27
C ARG A 57 14.97 5.39 0.59
N LYS A 58 16.07 5.68 1.29
CA LYS A 58 16.28 6.91 2.04
C LYS A 58 17.54 7.61 1.52
N LEU A 59 17.33 8.79 0.96
CA LEU A 59 18.37 9.62 0.35
C LEU A 59 18.55 10.88 1.19
N GLN A 60 19.79 11.35 1.34
CA GLN A 60 20.12 12.51 2.17
C GLN A 60 20.81 13.60 1.35
N PHE A 61 20.31 14.82 1.47
CA PHE A 61 20.95 16.06 1.01
C PHE A 61 21.56 16.83 2.19
N GLY A 62 22.78 17.33 2.02
CA GLY A 62 23.50 18.08 3.05
C GLY A 62 23.90 17.26 4.28
N ALA A 63 24.69 17.87 5.17
CA ALA A 63 25.08 17.28 6.45
C ALA A 63 23.96 17.40 7.48
N GLN A 64 23.82 16.42 8.37
CA GLN A 64 22.78 16.45 9.41
C GLN A 64 22.99 17.62 10.35
N ASN A 65 21.91 18.33 10.66
CA ASN A 65 21.89 19.37 11.67
C ASN A 65 20.87 19.02 12.76
N PRO A 66 21.30 18.36 13.86
CA PRO A 66 20.39 17.89 14.90
C PRO A 66 19.78 19.03 15.74
N LEU A 67 20.28 20.26 15.62
CA LEU A 67 19.74 21.43 16.32
C LEU A 67 18.49 22.00 15.65
N LYS A 68 18.24 21.63 14.39
CA LYS A 68 17.08 22.08 13.64
C LYS A 68 15.94 21.08 13.82
N GLN A 69 14.73 21.61 14.01
CA GLN A 69 13.51 20.79 13.98
C GLN A 69 13.47 19.98 12.69
N HIS A 70 12.81 18.82 12.73
CA HIS A 70 12.68 17.94 11.57
C HIS A 70 11.20 17.80 11.25
N LYS A 71 10.81 18.27 10.06
CA LYS A 71 9.46 18.11 9.51
C LYS A 71 9.44 16.98 8.48
N ILE A 72 8.37 16.20 8.46
CA ILE A 72 8.19 15.08 7.55
C ILE A 72 6.88 15.24 6.81
N ILE A 73 6.96 15.30 5.49
CA ILE A 73 5.81 15.37 4.60
C ILE A 73 5.79 14.18 3.67
N MET A 74 4.59 13.80 3.22
CA MET A 74 4.43 12.76 2.20
C MET A 74 3.52 13.25 1.08
N LEU A 75 3.91 12.98 -0.16
CA LEU A 75 3.12 13.31 -1.34
C LEU A 75 2.50 12.04 -1.92
N VAL A 76 1.19 12.11 -2.16
CA VAL A 76 0.38 10.98 -2.61
C VAL A 76 -0.52 11.45 -3.75
N GLY A 77 -0.65 10.64 -4.81
CA GLY A 77 -1.46 11.03 -5.98
C GLY A 77 -1.27 10.07 -7.14
N ALA A 78 -2.17 10.13 -8.11
CA ALA A 78 -2.14 9.24 -9.28
C ALA A 78 -0.89 9.45 -10.16
N THR A 79 -0.59 8.49 -11.03
CA THR A 79 0.38 8.68 -12.13
C THR A 79 -0.04 9.88 -12.98
N GLY A 80 0.91 10.71 -13.41
CA GLY A 80 0.64 11.92 -14.20
C GLY A 80 0.03 13.11 -13.43
N SER A 81 -0.23 12.99 -12.12
CA SER A 81 -0.77 14.10 -11.30
C SER A 81 0.21 15.26 -11.06
N GLY A 82 1.47 15.13 -11.47
CA GLY A 82 2.49 16.17 -11.34
C GLY A 82 3.27 16.16 -10.02
N LYS A 83 3.30 15.04 -9.28
CA LYS A 83 4.04 14.89 -8.00
C LYS A 83 5.51 15.25 -8.13
N THR A 84 6.23 14.63 -9.07
CA THR A 84 7.67 14.84 -9.26
C THR A 84 7.99 16.29 -9.60
N THR A 85 7.21 16.87 -10.51
CA THR A 85 7.34 18.28 -10.89
C THR A 85 7.05 19.21 -9.72
N LEU A 86 6.05 18.88 -8.88
CA LEU A 86 5.76 19.61 -7.64
C LEU A 86 6.91 19.52 -6.65
N ILE A 87 7.53 18.35 -6.45
CA ILE A 87 8.71 18.20 -5.59
C ILE A 87 9.83 19.12 -6.09
N ASN A 88 10.14 19.09 -7.39
CA ASN A 88 11.16 19.96 -7.97
C ASN A 88 10.82 21.46 -7.80
N ALA A 89 9.55 21.85 -7.97
CA ALA A 89 9.11 23.23 -7.71
C ALA A 89 9.29 23.64 -6.24
N LEU A 90 8.92 22.76 -5.29
CA LEU A 90 9.12 23.00 -3.86
C LEU A 90 10.61 23.12 -3.51
N ILE A 91 11.48 22.35 -4.14
CA ILE A 91 12.94 22.42 -3.93
C ILE A 91 13.50 23.77 -4.36
N ASN A 92 13.07 24.30 -5.51
CA ASN A 92 13.46 25.64 -5.94
C ASN A 92 13.01 26.71 -4.93
N TYR A 93 11.80 26.58 -4.38
CA TYR A 93 11.33 27.46 -3.31
C TYR A 93 12.15 27.30 -2.02
N ILE A 94 12.39 26.07 -1.56
CA ILE A 94 13.14 25.77 -0.33
C ILE A 94 14.55 26.35 -0.41
N LEU A 95 15.21 26.25 -1.57
CA LEU A 95 16.58 26.75 -1.77
C LEU A 95 16.63 28.22 -2.25
N GLY A 96 15.50 28.93 -2.21
CA GLY A 96 15.47 30.37 -2.44
C GLY A 96 15.71 30.80 -3.90
N VAL A 97 15.53 29.90 -4.87
CA VAL A 97 15.66 30.22 -6.30
C VAL A 97 14.62 31.25 -6.68
N LYS A 98 15.06 32.31 -7.36
CA LYS A 98 14.25 33.44 -7.80
C LYS A 98 13.89 33.29 -9.27
N TRP A 99 12.87 34.05 -9.70
CA TRP A 99 12.48 34.06 -11.11
C TRP A 99 13.66 34.46 -11.98
N GLU A 100 14.39 35.49 -11.57
CA GLU A 100 15.50 36.13 -12.28
C GLU A 100 16.74 35.24 -12.42
N ASP A 101 16.89 34.22 -11.58
CA ASP A 101 18.03 33.30 -11.65
C ASP A 101 18.02 32.56 -13.00
N ASN A 102 19.20 32.37 -13.58
CA ASN A 102 19.41 31.71 -14.87
C ASN A 102 19.55 30.19 -14.75
N TYR A 103 19.29 29.65 -13.56
CA TYR A 103 19.35 28.22 -13.26
C TYR A 103 18.10 27.74 -12.52
N ARG A 104 17.88 26.42 -12.56
CA ARG A 104 16.84 25.70 -11.82
C ARG A 104 17.43 24.47 -11.15
N LEU A 105 16.78 24.05 -10.07
CA LEU A 105 17.21 22.90 -9.30
C LEU A 105 16.27 21.71 -9.52
N ILE A 106 16.83 20.51 -9.56
CA ILE A 106 16.07 19.26 -9.57
C ILE A 106 16.53 18.32 -8.46
N LEU A 107 15.59 17.70 -7.78
CA LEU A 107 15.85 16.59 -6.86
C LEU A 107 15.67 15.26 -7.57
N ILE A 108 14.66 15.18 -8.42
CA ILE A 108 14.27 13.98 -9.14
C ILE A 108 14.34 14.29 -10.64
N GLU A 109 15.05 13.44 -11.37
CA GLU A 109 15.19 13.53 -12.82
C GLU A 109 13.97 12.86 -13.47
N GLU A 110 13.22 13.62 -14.26
CA GLU A 110 12.05 13.12 -14.99
C GLU A 110 12.53 12.46 -16.28
N ASP A 111 12.26 11.15 -16.47
CA ASP A 111 12.57 10.46 -17.72
C ASP A 111 11.54 10.86 -18.79
N THR A 112 11.89 11.86 -19.59
CA THR A 112 11.04 12.39 -20.66
C THR A 112 10.82 11.39 -21.81
N ASN A 113 11.58 10.28 -21.86
CA ASN A 113 11.39 9.22 -22.85
C ASN A 113 10.33 8.19 -22.43
N ARG A 114 9.88 8.20 -21.17
CA ARG A 114 8.80 7.33 -20.70
C ARG A 114 7.45 8.02 -20.83
N SER A 115 6.45 7.28 -21.34
CA SER A 115 5.08 7.77 -21.43
C SER A 115 4.57 8.24 -20.06
N GLN A 116 3.90 9.39 -20.05
CA GLN A 116 3.19 9.92 -18.87
C GLN A 116 2.10 8.96 -18.34
N ALA A 117 1.71 7.95 -19.13
CA ALA A 117 0.78 6.90 -18.75
C ALA A 117 1.38 5.85 -17.79
N HIS A 118 2.70 5.83 -17.59
CA HIS A 118 3.37 4.90 -16.67
C HIS A 118 3.99 5.65 -15.50
N SER A 119 3.99 5.03 -14.30
CA SER A 119 4.57 5.68 -13.12
C SER A 119 6.07 5.87 -13.29
N GLN A 120 6.51 7.12 -13.19
CA GLN A 120 7.93 7.48 -13.23
C GLN A 120 8.67 7.02 -11.96
N THR A 121 7.97 7.00 -10.82
CA THR A 121 8.47 6.48 -9.53
C THR A 121 7.92 5.07 -9.30
N SER A 122 8.80 4.07 -9.12
CA SER A 122 8.40 2.67 -8.88
C SER A 122 8.50 2.21 -7.41
N GLU A 123 9.13 3.03 -6.57
CA GLU A 123 9.48 2.74 -5.18
C GLU A 123 9.25 3.96 -4.28
N VAL A 124 8.90 3.75 -3.02
CA VAL A 124 8.80 4.83 -2.04
C VAL A 124 10.21 5.37 -1.74
N THR A 125 10.41 6.67 -1.89
CA THR A 125 11.69 7.32 -1.61
C THR A 125 11.54 8.44 -0.61
N ALA A 126 12.28 8.37 0.50
CA ALA A 126 12.35 9.44 1.49
C ALA A 126 13.58 10.32 1.24
N TYR A 127 13.35 11.56 0.80
CA TYR A 127 14.39 12.56 0.58
C TYR A 127 14.55 13.43 1.83
N GLN A 128 15.58 13.16 2.62
CA GLN A 128 15.95 13.95 3.80
C GLN A 128 16.82 15.15 3.40
N LEU A 129 16.24 16.33 3.45
CA LEU A 129 16.87 17.62 3.19
C LEU A 129 17.28 18.24 4.52
N ASN A 130 18.57 18.22 4.83
CA ASN A 130 19.06 18.88 6.03
C ASN A 130 19.22 20.37 5.77
N HIS A 131 18.80 21.17 6.75
CA HIS A 131 18.82 22.63 6.66
C HIS A 131 20.24 23.16 6.42
N ILE A 132 20.37 24.00 5.39
CA ILE A 132 21.52 24.88 5.16
C ILE A 132 21.05 26.33 5.22
N GLU A 133 21.96 27.29 5.40
CA GLU A 133 21.61 28.71 5.56
C GLU A 133 20.82 29.29 4.38
N ALA A 134 20.98 28.73 3.19
CA ALA A 134 20.22 29.11 2.00
C ALA A 134 18.73 28.67 2.04
N PHE A 135 18.32 27.85 3.01
CA PHE A 135 16.92 27.40 3.08
C PHE A 135 15.99 28.55 3.45
N THR A 136 14.87 28.67 2.73
CA THR A 136 13.79 29.59 3.07
C THR A 136 12.95 29.13 4.26
N VAL A 137 13.09 27.85 4.64
CA VAL A 137 12.42 27.23 5.80
C VAL A 137 13.42 26.93 6.93
N PRO A 138 13.07 27.14 8.21
CA PRO A 138 14.03 27.09 9.32
C PRO A 138 14.24 25.69 9.92
N TYR A 139 13.94 24.61 9.18
CA TYR A 139 13.96 23.22 9.66
C TYR A 139 14.54 22.24 8.64
N ASN A 140 14.95 21.06 9.11
CA ASN A 140 15.19 19.90 8.26
C ASN A 140 13.84 19.40 7.71
N LEU A 141 13.81 18.93 6.46
CA LEU A 141 12.60 18.44 5.82
C LEU A 141 12.83 17.06 5.21
N THR A 142 12.02 16.07 5.56
CA THR A 142 11.92 14.82 4.78
C THR A 142 10.70 14.88 3.88
N ILE A 143 10.89 14.64 2.59
CA ILE A 143 9.81 14.47 1.61
C ILE A 143 9.73 12.99 1.26
N ILE A 144 8.63 12.33 1.61
CA ILE A 144 8.32 10.96 1.18
C ILE A 144 7.60 11.07 -0.16
N ASP A 145 8.30 10.72 -1.24
CA ASP A 145 7.70 10.52 -2.56
C ASP A 145 7.14 9.10 -2.66
N THR A 146 5.93 8.99 -3.20
CA THR A 146 5.24 7.72 -3.38
C THR A 146 5.00 7.44 -4.87
N PRO A 147 5.04 6.16 -5.29
CA PRO A 147 4.64 5.78 -6.64
C PRO A 147 3.25 6.30 -7.02
N GLY A 148 3.05 6.59 -8.31
CA GLY A 148 1.72 6.87 -8.83
C GLY A 148 0.80 5.67 -8.70
N PHE A 149 -0.38 5.90 -8.16
CA PHE A 149 -1.50 4.97 -8.20
C PHE A 149 -2.17 5.13 -9.59
N ASP A 150 -2.75 4.08 -10.16
CA ASP A 150 -3.20 4.05 -11.57
C ASP A 150 -2.07 3.88 -12.62
N ASP A 151 -0.97 3.19 -12.30
CA ASP A 151 -0.14 2.62 -13.37
C ASP A 151 -0.97 1.51 -14.06
N THR A 152 -0.87 1.35 -15.38
CA THR A 152 -1.64 0.36 -16.18
C THR A 152 -1.34 -1.11 -15.82
N ARG A 153 -0.70 -1.35 -14.68
CA ARG A 153 -0.25 -2.63 -14.12
C ARG A 153 -1.33 -3.30 -13.25
N GLY A 154 -2.48 -2.66 -13.06
CA GLY A 154 -3.68 -3.26 -12.44
C GLY A 154 -3.68 -3.28 -10.91
N ARG A 155 -4.74 -3.88 -10.33
CA ARG A 155 -5.07 -3.91 -8.89
C ARG A 155 -3.98 -4.50 -7.99
N ASP A 156 -3.05 -5.30 -8.54
CA ASP A 156 -1.97 -5.90 -7.77
C ASP A 156 -0.84 -4.92 -7.45
N HIS A 157 -0.68 -3.85 -8.25
CA HIS A 157 0.27 -2.78 -7.96
C HIS A 157 -0.19 -1.90 -6.79
N ASP A 158 -1.51 -1.72 -6.62
CA ASP A 158 -2.09 -0.96 -5.52
C ASP A 158 -1.89 -1.65 -4.16
N LYS A 159 -1.77 -2.99 -4.15
CA LYS A 159 -1.43 -3.77 -2.94
C LYS A 159 0.03 -3.63 -2.53
N GLU A 160 0.91 -3.25 -3.45
CA GLU A 160 2.33 -3.13 -3.17
C GLU A 160 2.67 -1.83 -2.44
N ILE A 161 1.94 -0.74 -2.69
CA ILE A 161 2.21 0.57 -2.06
C ILE A 161 2.06 0.52 -0.53
N PRO A 162 1.01 -0.08 0.07
CA PRO A 162 0.95 -0.31 1.51
C PRO A 162 2.17 -1.08 2.05
N ARG A 163 2.67 -2.09 1.32
CA ARG A 163 3.88 -2.83 1.71
C ARG A 163 5.12 -1.95 1.67
N GLN A 164 5.27 -1.12 0.65
CA GLN A 164 6.39 -0.17 0.55
C GLN A 164 6.36 0.90 1.64
N LEU A 165 5.19 1.43 1.97
CA LEU A 165 5.03 2.39 3.06
C LEU A 165 5.29 1.74 4.42
N LYS A 166 4.86 0.49 4.63
CA LYS A 166 5.22 -0.28 5.81
C LYS A 166 6.74 -0.43 5.95
N LEU A 167 7.44 -0.81 4.87
CA LEU A 167 8.91 -0.84 4.86
C LEU A 167 9.51 0.52 5.23
N CYS A 168 8.97 1.61 4.67
CA CYS A 168 9.41 2.97 4.99
C CYS A 168 9.28 3.30 6.48
N PHE A 169 8.15 2.94 7.10
CA PHE A 169 7.88 3.25 8.50
C PHE A 169 8.62 2.35 9.48
N ASP A 170 9.00 1.13 9.10
CA ASP A 170 9.63 0.14 9.98
C ASP A 170 11.16 0.02 9.85
N SER A 171 11.75 0.66 8.84
CA SER A 171 13.20 0.61 8.60
C SER A 171 14.03 1.31 9.69
N PRO A 172 15.31 0.92 9.90
CA PRO A 172 16.21 1.61 10.83
C PRO A 172 16.32 3.12 10.56
N GLY A 173 16.28 3.93 11.63
CA GLY A 173 16.13 5.39 11.49
C GLY A 173 14.76 5.77 10.91
N SER A 174 13.75 5.00 11.32
CA SER A 174 12.37 5.04 10.82
C SER A 174 11.73 6.40 10.97
N ILE A 175 10.81 6.65 10.05
CA ILE A 175 9.88 7.75 10.15
C ILE A 175 8.86 7.37 11.24
N SER A 176 8.99 7.99 12.41
CA SER A 176 8.15 7.71 13.58
C SER A 176 6.88 8.56 13.63
N HIS A 177 6.88 9.67 12.89
CA HIS A 177 5.80 10.65 12.85
C HIS A 177 5.71 11.27 11.46
N ILE A 178 4.60 11.94 11.20
CA ILE A 178 4.37 12.74 9.99
C ILE A 178 3.73 14.07 10.36
N ASP A 179 4.13 15.14 9.69
CA ASP A 179 3.57 16.48 9.90
C ASP A 179 2.47 16.80 8.89
N ALA A 180 2.60 16.35 7.64
CA ALA A 180 1.57 16.55 6.63
C ALA A 180 1.59 15.48 5.54
N ILE A 181 0.40 15.19 5.01
CA ILE A 181 0.19 14.40 3.80
C ILE A 181 -0.46 15.31 2.77
N TYR A 182 0.17 15.42 1.60
CA TYR A 182 -0.34 16.23 0.49
C TYR A 182 -0.89 15.33 -0.60
N PHE A 183 -2.19 15.43 -0.84
CA PHE A 183 -2.84 14.80 -1.98
C PHE A 183 -2.67 15.67 -3.21
N VAL A 184 -1.94 15.15 -4.19
CA VAL A 184 -1.58 15.83 -5.43
C VAL A 184 -2.59 15.45 -6.52
N LEU A 185 -3.30 16.45 -7.01
CA LEU A 185 -4.49 16.29 -7.85
C LEU A 185 -4.54 17.33 -8.96
N PRO A 186 -4.83 16.95 -10.22
CA PRO A 186 -5.11 17.92 -11.25
C PRO A 186 -6.33 18.79 -10.90
N SER A 187 -6.17 20.11 -11.02
CA SER A 187 -7.16 21.13 -10.66
C SER A 187 -8.46 21.01 -11.46
N GLY A 188 -8.35 20.61 -12.73
CA GLY A 188 -9.47 20.55 -13.68
C GLY A 188 -10.41 19.37 -13.53
N LEU A 189 -10.23 18.48 -12.54
CA LEU A 189 -11.10 17.32 -12.34
C LEU A 189 -12.49 17.75 -11.85
N PRO A 190 -13.57 17.62 -12.67
CA PRO A 190 -14.89 18.10 -12.30
C PRO A 190 -15.61 17.16 -11.31
N ARG A 191 -15.28 15.87 -11.37
CA ARG A 191 -15.75 14.79 -10.51
C ARG A 191 -14.63 13.77 -10.34
N LEU A 192 -14.64 13.04 -9.23
CA LEU A 192 -13.81 11.85 -9.11
C LEU A 192 -14.44 10.73 -9.93
N THR A 193 -13.67 10.09 -10.80
CA THR A 193 -14.13 8.84 -11.43
C THR A 193 -14.15 7.72 -10.39
N SER A 194 -14.90 6.63 -10.64
CA SER A 194 -14.90 5.47 -9.73
C SER A 194 -13.49 4.91 -9.48
N THR A 195 -12.60 5.00 -10.49
CA THR A 195 -11.18 4.66 -10.34
C THR A 195 -10.48 5.60 -9.37
N GLN A 196 -10.69 6.92 -9.49
CA GLN A 196 -10.09 7.89 -8.58
C GLN A 196 -10.64 7.77 -7.16
N GLU A 197 -11.94 7.55 -6.98
CA GLU A 197 -12.56 7.28 -5.68
C GLU A 197 -11.98 6.03 -5.03
N TYR A 198 -11.77 4.96 -5.81
CA TYR A 198 -11.10 3.75 -5.35
C TYR A 198 -9.66 4.01 -4.93
N ILE A 199 -8.90 4.78 -5.72
CA ILE A 199 -7.51 5.15 -5.41
C ILE A 199 -7.44 5.97 -4.11
N PHE A 200 -8.28 7.00 -3.98
CA PHE A 200 -8.38 7.77 -2.73
C PHE A 200 -8.81 6.90 -1.56
N GLY A 201 -9.76 6.01 -1.80
CA GLY A 201 -10.20 5.03 -0.84
C GLY A 201 -9.04 4.18 -0.34
N SER A 202 -8.25 3.64 -1.26
CA SER A 202 -7.10 2.78 -0.99
C SER A 202 -5.99 3.53 -0.26
N MET A 203 -5.68 4.77 -0.66
CA MET A 203 -4.70 5.62 0.02
C MET A 203 -5.11 5.94 1.45
N LEU A 204 -6.35 6.39 1.65
CA LEU A 204 -6.87 6.72 2.98
C LEU A 204 -6.95 5.48 3.88
N SER A 205 -7.17 4.30 3.30
CA SER A 205 -7.24 3.03 4.02
C SER A 205 -5.94 2.66 4.74
N ILE A 206 -4.80 3.22 4.30
CA ILE A 206 -3.47 2.99 4.87
C ILE A 206 -3.31 3.71 6.21
N PHE A 207 -3.92 4.88 6.36
CA PHE A 207 -3.73 5.75 7.51
C PHE A 207 -4.71 5.44 8.62
N ALA A 208 -4.29 5.74 9.84
CA ALA A 208 -5.17 5.77 10.99
C ALA A 208 -6.00 7.06 11.04
N LYS A 209 -7.13 7.01 11.74
CA LYS A 209 -8.11 8.12 11.79
C LYS A 209 -7.55 9.43 12.35
N ASP A 210 -6.51 9.36 13.18
CA ASP A 210 -5.85 10.53 13.79
C ASP A 210 -5.01 11.35 12.80
N ILE A 211 -4.76 10.82 11.60
CA ILE A 211 -4.04 11.48 10.50
C ILE A 211 -4.93 12.43 9.68
N GLU A 212 -6.26 12.39 9.82
CA GLU A 212 -7.19 13.21 9.02
C GLU A 212 -6.81 14.70 9.02
N ASN A 213 -6.45 15.23 10.19
CA ASN A 213 -6.09 16.62 10.39
C ASN A 213 -4.71 17.00 9.85
N ASN A 214 -4.00 16.05 9.25
CA ASN A 214 -2.71 16.25 8.61
C ASN A 214 -2.78 16.10 7.08
N ILE A 215 -3.96 15.81 6.51
CA ILE A 215 -4.14 15.66 5.07
C ILE A 215 -4.61 16.98 4.44
N GLN A 216 -3.86 17.48 3.46
CA GLN A 216 -4.16 18.72 2.71
C GLN A 216 -4.01 18.49 1.20
N ILE A 217 -4.52 19.44 0.38
CA ILE A 217 -4.61 19.26 -1.08
C ILE A 217 -3.58 20.12 -1.81
N CYS A 218 -2.86 19.53 -2.75
CA CYS A 218 -2.04 20.22 -3.74
C CYS A 218 -2.70 20.10 -5.12
N ALA A 219 -3.37 21.16 -5.56
CA ALA A 219 -3.99 21.22 -6.88
C ALA A 219 -2.95 21.62 -7.94
N THR A 220 -2.57 20.67 -8.80
CA THR A 220 -1.64 20.87 -9.93
C THR A 220 -2.38 21.25 -11.21
N PHE A 221 -1.67 21.70 -12.24
CA PHE A 221 -2.28 22.18 -13.50
C PHE A 221 -3.34 23.26 -13.25
N ALA A 222 -3.07 24.13 -12.28
CA ALA A 222 -4.04 25.06 -11.74
C ALA A 222 -3.92 26.44 -12.40
N ASP A 223 -4.34 26.54 -13.67
CA ASP A 223 -4.12 27.71 -14.53
C ASP A 223 -4.78 29.00 -14.00
N ALA A 224 -6.07 28.95 -13.66
CA ALA A 224 -6.80 30.11 -13.15
C ALA A 224 -7.92 29.72 -12.19
N GLY A 225 -8.38 30.68 -11.37
CA GLY A 225 -9.56 30.51 -10.51
C GLY A 225 -9.40 29.52 -9.36
N LYS A 226 -10.54 29.13 -8.76
CA LYS A 226 -10.60 28.12 -7.70
C LYS A 226 -10.55 26.71 -8.32
N PRO A 227 -9.71 25.78 -7.82
CA PRO A 227 -9.64 24.44 -8.38
C PRO A 227 -10.98 23.71 -8.35
N MET A 228 -11.39 23.15 -9.49
CA MET A 228 -12.67 22.45 -9.64
C MET A 228 -12.71 21.16 -8.81
N VAL A 229 -11.56 20.51 -8.67
CA VAL A 229 -11.39 19.27 -7.90
C VAL A 229 -11.86 19.40 -6.44
N LEU A 230 -11.85 20.61 -5.86
CA LEU A 230 -12.32 20.83 -4.49
C LEU A 230 -13.80 20.51 -4.32
N LYS A 231 -14.61 20.76 -5.36
CA LYS A 231 -16.04 20.43 -5.34
C LYS A 231 -16.22 18.91 -5.31
N ALA A 232 -15.48 18.20 -6.19
CA ALA A 232 -15.49 16.75 -6.25
C ALA A 232 -15.06 16.09 -4.92
N LEU A 233 -14.00 16.62 -4.28
CA LEU A 233 -13.53 16.15 -2.97
C LEU A 233 -14.57 16.37 -1.86
N THR A 234 -15.28 17.50 -1.91
CA THR A 234 -16.33 17.84 -0.93
C THR A 234 -17.54 16.92 -1.11
N GLU A 235 -18.00 16.73 -2.35
CA GLU A 235 -19.12 15.82 -2.68
C GLU A 235 -18.82 14.37 -2.31
N SER A 236 -17.57 13.93 -2.49
CA SER A 236 -17.12 12.57 -2.15
C SER A 236 -16.76 12.38 -0.67
N ASN A 237 -16.95 13.42 0.16
CA ASN A 237 -16.59 13.47 1.58
C ASN A 237 -15.18 12.92 1.89
N VAL A 238 -14.18 13.35 1.11
CA VAL A 238 -12.79 12.92 1.32
C VAL A 238 -12.26 13.45 2.64
N ALA A 239 -11.68 12.55 3.45
CA ALA A 239 -11.07 12.88 4.73
C ALA A 239 -9.83 13.75 4.53
N CYS A 240 -9.91 15.00 4.97
CA CYS A 240 -8.85 16.00 4.88
C CYS A 240 -9.18 17.22 5.74
N VAL A 241 -8.19 18.06 5.99
CA VAL A 241 -8.37 19.34 6.69
C VAL A 241 -9.34 20.21 5.89
N LYS A 242 -10.43 20.64 6.54
CA LYS A 242 -11.42 21.56 5.98
C LYS A 242 -11.34 22.90 6.71
N ASN A 243 -11.54 23.99 5.99
CA ASN A 243 -11.66 25.31 6.59
C ASN A 243 -13.06 25.51 7.21
N ARG A 244 -13.29 26.67 7.84
CA ARG A 244 -14.57 27.04 8.46
C ARG A 244 -15.81 26.99 7.54
N HIS A 245 -15.61 26.94 6.23
CA HIS A 245 -16.68 26.84 5.22
C HIS A 245 -16.86 25.40 4.71
N GLY A 246 -16.19 24.42 5.34
CA GLY A 246 -16.23 23.01 4.94
C GLY A 246 -15.43 22.69 3.67
N ILE A 247 -14.65 23.65 3.14
CA ILE A 247 -13.86 23.47 1.92
C ILE A 247 -12.49 22.88 2.29
N PRO A 248 -12.01 21.83 1.59
CA PRO A 248 -10.66 21.30 1.80
C PRO A 248 -9.59 22.41 1.75
N VAL A 249 -8.62 22.38 2.66
CA VAL A 249 -7.45 23.27 2.61
C VAL A 249 -6.58 22.86 1.43
N TYR A 250 -6.20 23.84 0.61
CA TYR A 250 -5.52 23.57 -0.65
C TYR A 250 -4.47 24.62 -1.03
N PHE A 251 -3.51 24.17 -1.83
CA PHE A 251 -2.46 24.98 -2.45
C PHE A 251 -2.48 24.76 -3.96
N LYS A 252 -2.24 25.84 -4.73
CA LYS A 252 -2.32 25.81 -6.19
C LYS A 252 -0.94 25.80 -6.81
N PHE A 253 -0.72 24.93 -7.78
CA PHE A 253 0.52 24.86 -8.51
C PHE A 253 0.26 24.82 -10.01
N ASN A 254 0.81 25.80 -10.71
CA ASN A 254 1.03 25.75 -12.14
C ASN A 254 2.53 25.80 -12.41
N ASN A 255 3.14 24.64 -12.56
CA ASN A 255 4.59 24.52 -12.65
C ASN A 255 5.10 24.62 -14.10
N CYS A 256 4.28 25.06 -15.05
CA CYS A 256 4.66 25.22 -16.46
C CYS A 256 5.86 26.16 -16.64
N ALA A 257 5.99 27.18 -15.79
CA ALA A 257 7.06 28.16 -15.83
C ALA A 257 8.40 27.68 -15.25
N LEU A 258 8.45 26.47 -14.67
CA LEU A 258 9.64 26.00 -13.95
C LEU A 258 10.88 25.91 -14.85
N TYR A 259 10.73 25.34 -16.04
CA TYR A 259 11.82 25.15 -17.02
C TYR A 259 11.60 25.91 -18.33
N ALA A 260 10.64 26.84 -18.35
CA ALA A 260 10.29 27.58 -19.56
C ALA A 260 11.46 28.45 -20.04
N LYS A 261 11.52 28.66 -21.36
CA LYS A 261 12.46 29.60 -21.97
C LYS A 261 12.08 31.01 -21.55
N LYS A 262 13.08 31.81 -21.17
CA LYS A 262 12.91 33.25 -21.10
C LYS A 262 13.31 33.79 -22.46
N SER A 263 12.45 34.55 -23.15
CA SER A 263 12.89 35.27 -24.34
C SER A 263 13.88 36.37 -23.90
N GLU A 264 15.02 36.47 -24.58
CA GLU A 264 16.02 37.53 -24.35
C GLU A 264 15.79 38.75 -25.26
N GLU A 265 14.80 38.68 -26.16
CA GLU A 265 14.47 39.74 -27.10
C GLU A 265 13.42 40.68 -26.48
N GLU A 266 13.87 41.82 -25.98
CA GLU A 266 13.06 43.04 -25.84
C GLU A 266 12.86 43.62 -27.25
N ASP A 267 12.03 42.98 -28.08
CA ASP A 267 11.54 43.62 -29.30
C ASP A 267 10.40 44.56 -28.89
N ASP A 268 10.69 45.87 -28.94
CA ASP A 268 9.87 46.99 -28.46
C ASP A 268 8.50 47.16 -29.18
N ASP A 269 8.09 46.25 -30.08
CA ASP A 269 6.94 46.47 -30.98
C ASP A 269 5.90 45.33 -31.05
N ASP A 270 6.01 44.25 -30.26
CA ASP A 270 4.95 43.22 -30.19
C ASP A 270 4.27 43.17 -28.80
N ASP A 271 2.96 43.43 -28.78
CA ASP A 271 2.06 43.48 -27.60
C ASP A 271 1.94 42.15 -26.82
N ASP A 272 2.65 41.09 -27.22
CA ASP A 272 2.58 39.73 -26.66
C ASP A 272 3.88 39.36 -25.95
N ASN A 273 4.15 40.01 -24.81
CA ASN A 273 5.30 39.70 -23.96
C ASN A 273 5.14 38.33 -23.26
N GLU A 274 5.51 37.23 -23.95
CA GLU A 274 5.46 35.83 -23.45
C GLU A 274 6.10 35.65 -22.06
N ASN A 275 7.14 36.44 -21.73
CA ASN A 275 7.80 36.43 -20.42
C ASN A 275 6.86 36.86 -19.27
N SER A 276 5.91 37.77 -19.55
CA SER A 276 4.89 38.22 -18.58
C SER A 276 3.91 37.09 -18.24
N PHE A 277 3.53 36.28 -19.23
CA PHE A 277 2.60 35.15 -19.08
C PHE A 277 3.17 34.02 -18.23
N LEU A 278 4.48 33.78 -18.27
CA LEU A 278 5.14 32.72 -17.48
C LEU A 278 5.49 33.16 -16.05
N LYS A 279 5.65 34.47 -15.82
CA LYS A 279 5.93 35.02 -14.50
C LYS A 279 4.75 34.83 -13.53
N LEU A 280 3.51 34.96 -14.01
CA LEU A 280 2.32 34.78 -13.18
C LEU A 280 2.18 33.36 -12.59
N PRO A 281 2.32 32.26 -13.37
CA PRO A 281 2.42 30.90 -12.83
C PRO A 281 3.54 30.73 -11.81
N TRP A 282 4.73 31.31 -12.05
CA TRP A 282 5.84 31.26 -11.11
C TRP A 282 5.50 31.91 -9.77
N ASP A 283 5.01 33.16 -9.79
CA ASP A 283 4.64 33.90 -8.58
C ASP A 283 3.49 33.23 -7.82
N THR A 284 2.55 32.63 -8.55
CA THR A 284 1.46 31.81 -7.98
C THR A 284 2.01 30.59 -7.27
N GLY A 285 2.96 29.87 -7.89
CA GLY A 285 3.64 28.73 -7.28
C GLY A 285 4.42 29.12 -6.03
N LYS A 286 5.20 30.19 -6.09
CA LYS A 286 5.96 30.73 -4.94
C LYS A 286 5.04 31.10 -3.78
N THR A 287 3.96 31.82 -4.05
CA THR A 287 2.98 32.22 -3.03
C THR A 287 2.29 31.00 -2.40
N SER A 288 2.00 29.98 -3.21
CA SER A 288 1.38 28.74 -2.73
C SER A 288 2.35 27.91 -1.88
N SER A 289 3.62 27.81 -2.28
CA SER A 289 4.68 27.19 -1.47
C SER A 289 4.86 27.89 -0.13
N GLU A 290 4.85 29.23 -0.11
CA GLU A 290 4.96 30.00 1.13
C GLU A 290 3.81 29.71 2.09
N LYS A 291 2.57 29.67 1.59
CA LYS A 291 1.40 29.30 2.39
C LYS A 291 1.50 27.87 2.89
N LEU A 292 1.90 26.93 2.03
CA LEU A 292 2.07 25.51 2.36
C LEU A 292 3.07 25.34 3.51
N PHE A 293 4.27 25.92 3.42
CA PHE A 293 5.28 25.77 4.47
C PHE A 293 4.95 26.54 5.74
N ARG A 294 4.23 27.67 5.63
CA ARG A 294 3.70 28.40 6.79
C ARG A 294 2.68 27.57 7.56
N ASP A 295 1.80 26.87 6.85
CA ASP A 295 0.82 25.97 7.46
C ASP A 295 1.54 24.75 8.06
N LEU A 296 2.45 24.10 7.31
CA LEU A 296 3.25 22.97 7.79
C LEU A 296 4.01 23.28 9.10
N ALA A 297 4.56 24.48 9.23
CA ALA A 297 5.27 24.90 10.44
C ALA A 297 4.38 24.91 11.69
N ARG A 298 3.06 25.10 11.51
CA ARG A 298 2.06 25.13 12.59
C ARG A 298 1.36 23.80 12.80
N MET A 299 1.50 22.85 11.88
CA MET A 299 0.86 21.55 11.98
C MET A 299 1.45 20.74 13.13
N GLU A 300 0.55 20.11 13.90
CA GLU A 300 0.90 19.17 14.96
C GLU A 300 1.35 17.86 14.33
N SER A 301 2.54 17.39 14.69
CA SER A 301 3.07 16.11 14.23
C SER A 301 2.23 14.95 14.78
N LYS A 302 1.91 13.98 13.93
CA LYS A 302 1.19 12.77 14.34
C LYS A 302 2.10 11.56 14.33
N SER A 303 2.05 10.79 15.42
CA SER A 303 2.75 9.53 15.56
C SER A 303 2.21 8.51 14.56
N LEU A 304 3.10 7.74 13.93
CA LEU A 304 2.69 6.69 13.00
C LEU A 304 2.38 5.36 13.69
N VAL A 305 2.41 5.27 15.03
CA VAL A 305 2.12 4.03 15.77
C VAL A 305 0.77 3.43 15.39
N LEU A 306 -0.30 4.24 15.39
CA LEU A 306 -1.64 3.75 15.03
C LEU A 306 -1.74 3.39 13.54
N THR A 307 -1.04 4.13 12.67
CA THR A 307 -0.97 3.82 11.23
C THR A 307 -0.22 2.51 10.96
N LYS A 308 0.82 2.20 11.73
CA LYS A 308 1.51 0.90 11.67
C LYS A 308 0.58 -0.23 12.09
N GLU A 309 -0.19 -0.02 13.16
CA GLU A 309 -1.20 -0.99 13.61
C GLU A 309 -2.24 -1.25 12.51
N VAL A 310 -2.76 -0.21 11.83
CA VAL A 310 -3.66 -0.37 10.66
C VAL A 310 -3.03 -1.27 9.58
N LEU A 311 -1.75 -1.04 9.24
CA LEU A 311 -1.03 -1.84 8.26
C LEU A 311 -0.82 -3.30 8.72
N GLU A 312 -0.60 -3.53 10.01
CA GLU A 312 -0.46 -4.85 10.61
C GLU A 312 -1.76 -5.65 10.64
N GLU A 313 -2.87 -5.01 11.03
CA GLU A 313 -4.21 -5.59 11.06
C GLU A 313 -4.67 -5.94 9.64
N ARG A 314 -4.39 -5.08 8.65
CA ARG A 314 -4.68 -5.40 7.23
C ARG A 314 -3.90 -6.61 6.73
N GLU A 315 -2.61 -6.69 7.05
CA GLU A 315 -1.81 -7.86 6.69
C GLU A 315 -2.28 -9.13 7.41
N ALA A 316 -2.73 -9.02 8.67
CA ALA A 316 -3.34 -10.13 9.40
C ALA A 316 -4.64 -10.59 8.74
N LEU A 317 -5.52 -9.64 8.36
CA LEU A 317 -6.75 -9.92 7.65
C LEU A 317 -6.49 -10.65 6.33
N GLU A 318 -5.57 -10.15 5.49
CA GLU A 318 -5.18 -10.84 4.25
C GLU A 318 -4.75 -12.29 4.51
N GLY A 319 -3.95 -12.52 5.56
CA GLY A 319 -3.51 -13.86 5.94
C GLY A 319 -4.63 -14.78 6.42
N ILE A 320 -5.56 -14.27 7.24
CA ILE A 320 -6.72 -15.04 7.73
C ILE A 320 -7.63 -15.42 6.57
N LEU A 321 -7.90 -14.47 5.67
CA LEU A 321 -8.79 -14.66 4.54
C LEU A 321 -8.23 -15.65 3.50
N ASP A 322 -6.92 -15.61 3.24
CA ASP A 322 -6.24 -16.63 2.44
C ASP A 322 -6.31 -18.03 3.09
N GLY A 323 -6.12 -18.09 4.42
CA GLY A 323 -6.29 -19.31 5.20
C GLY A 323 -7.71 -19.87 5.12
N LEU A 324 -8.72 -18.99 5.24
CA LEU A 324 -10.13 -19.36 5.14
C LEU A 324 -10.45 -19.94 3.76
N GLY A 325 -10.02 -19.29 2.67
CA GLY A 325 -10.24 -19.77 1.31
C GLY A 325 -9.71 -21.20 1.11
N ARG A 326 -8.48 -21.47 1.56
CA ARG A 326 -7.88 -22.82 1.50
C ARG A 326 -8.62 -23.83 2.37
N LYS A 327 -9.03 -23.43 3.58
CA LYS A 327 -9.77 -24.30 4.49
C LYS A 327 -11.14 -24.67 3.92
N THR A 328 -11.84 -23.72 3.30
CA THR A 328 -13.14 -23.96 2.68
C THR A 328 -13.04 -24.93 1.50
N GLU A 329 -11.96 -24.87 0.73
CA GLU A 329 -11.66 -25.84 -0.33
C GLU A 329 -11.40 -27.25 0.22
N GLU A 330 -10.59 -27.37 1.29
CA GLU A 330 -10.32 -28.65 1.97
C GLU A 330 -11.62 -29.27 2.54
N ILE A 331 -12.45 -28.46 3.22
CA ILE A 331 -13.72 -28.88 3.81
C ILE A 331 -14.67 -29.42 2.76
N ALA A 332 -14.85 -28.70 1.64
CA ALA A 332 -15.79 -29.11 0.61
C ALA A 332 -15.42 -30.46 -0.01
N LEU A 333 -14.14 -30.66 -0.34
CA LEU A 333 -13.65 -31.93 -0.89
C LEU A 333 -13.82 -33.07 0.11
N TYR A 334 -13.46 -32.85 1.38
CA TYR A 334 -13.57 -33.86 2.42
C TYR A 334 -15.02 -34.25 2.72
N HIS A 335 -15.92 -33.26 2.80
CA HIS A 335 -17.35 -33.48 3.04
C HIS A 335 -18.00 -34.25 1.89
N GLN A 336 -17.62 -33.95 0.65
CA GLN A 336 -18.13 -34.65 -0.53
C GLN A 336 -17.78 -36.15 -0.49
N GLU A 337 -16.52 -36.49 -0.21
CA GLU A 337 -16.06 -37.88 -0.17
C GLU A 337 -16.67 -38.64 1.02
N LEU A 338 -16.77 -38.02 2.20
CA LEU A 338 -17.45 -38.65 3.34
C LEU A 338 -18.95 -38.85 3.09
N SER A 339 -19.62 -37.93 2.38
CA SER A 339 -21.03 -38.11 2.01
C SER A 339 -21.24 -39.28 1.06
N LYS A 340 -20.38 -39.43 0.03
CA LYS A 340 -20.39 -40.59 -0.86
C LYS A 340 -20.16 -41.90 -0.10
N LEU A 341 -19.20 -41.90 0.82
CA LEU A 341 -18.89 -43.06 1.64
C LEU A 341 -20.09 -43.45 2.53
N ASN A 342 -20.68 -42.46 3.22
CA ASN A 342 -21.83 -42.67 4.10
C ASN A 342 -23.04 -43.18 3.32
N LEU A 343 -23.29 -42.67 2.11
CA LEU A 343 -24.38 -43.13 1.25
C LEU A 343 -24.16 -44.59 0.83
N ASN A 344 -22.96 -44.92 0.35
CA ASN A 344 -22.62 -46.29 -0.05
C ASN A 344 -22.76 -47.27 1.13
N MET A 345 -22.26 -46.90 2.32
CA MET A 345 -22.42 -47.69 3.54
C MET A 345 -23.88 -47.99 3.89
N LYS A 346 -24.78 -47.02 3.70
CA LYS A 346 -26.22 -47.18 3.96
C LYS A 346 -26.90 -48.03 2.90
N GLU A 347 -26.69 -47.73 1.62
CA GLU A 347 -27.36 -48.42 0.51
C GLU A 347 -26.95 -49.89 0.42
N ASN A 348 -25.70 -50.20 0.74
CA ASN A 348 -25.14 -51.55 0.64
C ASN A 348 -25.05 -52.26 1.99
N GLU A 349 -25.69 -51.77 3.06
CA GLU A 349 -25.49 -52.25 4.44
C GLU A 349 -25.64 -53.78 4.56
N GLN A 350 -26.65 -54.34 3.91
CA GLN A 350 -26.95 -55.77 3.95
C GLN A 350 -25.91 -56.61 3.19
N ILE A 351 -25.47 -56.12 2.03
CA ILE A 351 -24.39 -56.74 1.24
C ILE A 351 -23.07 -56.69 2.02
N ILE A 352 -22.81 -55.58 2.71
CA ILE A 352 -21.61 -55.39 3.53
C ILE A 352 -21.58 -56.36 4.72
N LYS A 353 -22.74 -56.62 5.36
CA LYS A 353 -22.86 -57.59 6.46
C LYS A 353 -22.58 -59.02 5.99
N GLU A 354 -22.95 -59.35 4.76
CA GLU A 354 -22.80 -60.68 4.17
C GLU A 354 -21.46 -60.87 3.44
N ASN A 355 -20.82 -59.79 2.98
CA ASN A 355 -19.58 -59.80 2.21
C ASN A 355 -18.53 -58.81 2.75
N SER A 356 -17.60 -59.34 3.55
CA SER A 356 -16.49 -58.57 4.12
C SER A 356 -15.46 -58.05 3.10
N SER A 357 -15.46 -58.52 1.84
CA SER A 357 -14.57 -58.06 0.78
C SER A 357 -15.21 -57.03 -0.16
N TYR A 358 -16.34 -56.43 0.20
CA TYR A 358 -16.91 -55.30 -0.53
C TYR A 358 -15.92 -54.13 -0.59
N GLU A 359 -15.60 -53.64 -1.80
CA GLU A 359 -14.64 -52.56 -2.03
C GLU A 359 -15.32 -51.20 -2.13
N TYR A 360 -14.78 -50.22 -1.41
CA TYR A 360 -15.09 -48.80 -1.57
C TYR A 360 -14.00 -48.15 -2.42
N GLU A 361 -14.40 -47.39 -3.42
CA GLU A 361 -13.51 -46.45 -4.09
C GLU A 361 -13.62 -45.10 -3.38
N MET A 362 -12.51 -44.65 -2.81
CA MET A 362 -12.45 -43.39 -2.06
C MET A 362 -11.28 -42.56 -2.58
N LYS A 363 -11.52 -41.26 -2.78
CA LYS A 363 -10.45 -40.32 -3.07
C LYS A 363 -9.91 -39.78 -1.76
N GLU A 364 -8.69 -40.20 -1.40
CA GLU A 364 -8.01 -39.70 -0.22
C GLU A 364 -7.16 -38.48 -0.60
N ASN A 365 -7.38 -37.38 0.11
CA ASN A 365 -6.55 -36.19 0.03
C ASN A 365 -5.26 -36.47 0.81
N VAL A 366 -4.17 -36.73 0.08
CA VAL A 366 -2.86 -36.98 0.67
C VAL A 366 -2.06 -35.69 0.60
N LYS A 367 -1.63 -35.19 1.77
CA LYS A 367 -0.71 -34.07 1.83
C LYS A 367 0.68 -34.54 1.43
N THR A 368 1.24 -33.95 0.38
CA THR A 368 2.57 -34.26 -0.14
C THR A 368 3.42 -32.99 -0.15
N LYS A 369 4.73 -33.16 -0.03
CA LYS A 369 5.68 -32.05 -0.15
C LYS A 369 6.20 -31.99 -1.57
N ILE A 370 6.01 -30.85 -2.23
CA ILE A 370 6.55 -30.59 -3.58
C ILE A 370 7.65 -29.52 -3.50
N PRO A 371 8.74 -29.67 -4.28
CA PRO A 371 9.83 -28.69 -4.27
C PRO A 371 9.38 -27.36 -4.87
N VAL A 372 9.87 -26.26 -4.31
CA VAL A 372 9.60 -24.90 -4.80
C VAL A 372 10.88 -24.09 -4.95
N GLN A 373 10.87 -23.12 -5.85
CA GLN A 373 11.93 -22.11 -5.92
C GLN A 373 11.74 -21.09 -4.78
N GLY A 374 12.49 -21.27 -3.69
CA GLY A 374 12.48 -20.38 -2.52
C GLY A 374 12.31 -21.12 -1.19
N GLU A 375 12.14 -20.36 -0.11
CA GLU A 375 11.81 -20.92 1.20
C GLU A 375 10.33 -20.67 1.52
N VAL A 376 9.68 -21.68 2.07
CA VAL A 376 8.32 -21.59 2.59
C VAL A 376 8.30 -21.84 4.09
N HIS A 377 7.26 -21.31 4.74
CA HIS A 377 6.97 -21.57 6.14
C HIS A 377 5.86 -22.61 6.23
N ASN A 378 6.19 -23.79 6.73
CA ASN A 378 5.22 -24.86 6.87
C ASN A 378 4.93 -25.10 8.34
N CYS A 379 3.67 -25.38 8.66
CA CYS A 379 3.29 -25.84 9.98
C CYS A 379 3.35 -27.37 10.01
N ASN A 380 4.09 -27.94 10.96
CA ASN A 380 4.15 -29.38 11.19
C ASN A 380 2.95 -29.89 11.98
N SER A 381 2.19 -29.01 12.66
CA SER A 381 0.97 -29.43 13.36
C SER A 381 -0.22 -29.67 12.44
N CYS A 382 -0.35 -28.88 11.37
CA CYS A 382 -1.48 -29.01 10.42
C CYS A 382 -1.06 -29.31 8.99
N GLU A 383 0.24 -29.55 8.76
CA GLU A 383 0.80 -29.94 7.46
C GLU A 383 0.37 -28.96 6.36
N THR A 384 0.51 -27.67 6.62
CA THR A 384 0.05 -26.59 5.73
C THR A 384 1.16 -25.59 5.50
N THR A 385 1.33 -25.17 4.25
CA THR A 385 2.20 -24.04 3.92
C THR A 385 1.54 -22.74 4.33
N CYS A 386 2.06 -22.12 5.38
CA CYS A 386 1.53 -20.93 6.01
C CYS A 386 2.05 -19.63 5.38
N SER A 387 3.23 -19.65 4.75
CA SER A 387 3.61 -18.56 3.83
C SER A 387 4.71 -18.96 2.87
N ARG A 388 4.68 -18.36 1.67
CA ARG A 388 5.81 -18.36 0.74
C ARG A 388 6.66 -17.12 1.01
N TYR A 389 7.91 -17.27 1.41
CA TYR A 389 8.78 -16.12 1.66
C TYR A 389 9.36 -15.63 0.34
N GLY A 390 9.18 -14.34 0.06
CA GLY A 390 9.84 -13.70 -1.08
C GLY A 390 11.26 -13.22 -0.76
N ASN A 391 11.54 -12.78 0.47
CA ASN A 391 12.84 -12.18 0.83
C ASN A 391 13.18 -12.23 2.33
N LEU A 392 14.46 -11.94 2.65
CA LEU A 392 15.08 -12.01 3.99
C LEU A 392 14.39 -11.15 5.06
N PHE A 393 13.66 -10.10 4.67
CA PHE A 393 13.03 -9.19 5.62
C PHE A 393 11.66 -9.66 6.09
N GLN A 394 10.84 -10.24 5.21
CA GLN A 394 9.63 -10.98 5.63
C GLN A 394 9.97 -12.06 6.68
N ARG A 395 11.19 -12.63 6.60
CA ARG A 395 11.72 -13.61 7.55
C ARG A 395 12.07 -13.03 8.91
N ILE A 396 12.56 -11.79 8.99
CA ILE A 396 12.91 -11.10 10.24
C ILE A 396 11.66 -10.51 10.91
N TRP A 397 10.73 -9.98 10.10
CA TRP A 397 9.52 -9.34 10.60
C TRP A 397 8.51 -10.34 11.19
N LYS A 398 8.35 -11.51 10.56
CA LYS A 398 7.58 -12.62 11.18
C LYS A 398 8.26 -13.19 12.42
N TRP A 399 9.59 -13.19 12.49
CA TRP A 399 10.33 -13.56 13.69
C TRP A 399 10.18 -12.53 14.82
N LEU A 400 10.02 -11.24 14.52
CA LEU A 400 9.64 -10.25 15.52
C LEU A 400 8.18 -10.44 15.97
N LYS A 401 7.26 -10.71 15.03
CA LYS A 401 5.85 -11.03 15.35
C LYS A 401 5.72 -12.30 16.21
N TRP A 402 6.59 -13.30 16.00
CA TRP A 402 6.73 -14.49 16.84
C TRP A 402 6.96 -14.16 18.32
N VAL A 403 7.77 -13.14 18.61
CA VAL A 403 8.05 -12.70 19.98
C VAL A 403 6.80 -12.13 20.65
N PHE A 404 5.86 -11.55 19.88
CA PHE A 404 4.70 -10.83 20.42
C PHE A 404 3.37 -11.59 20.38
N SER A 405 3.04 -12.35 19.33
CA SER A 405 1.74 -13.05 19.23
C SER A 405 1.79 -14.56 19.45
N MET A 406 2.98 -15.18 19.41
CA MET A 406 3.26 -16.63 19.46
C MET A 406 2.46 -17.55 18.51
N GLU A 407 1.41 -17.06 17.83
CA GLU A 407 0.50 -17.80 16.97
C GLU A 407 0.59 -17.33 15.51
N CYS A 408 0.48 -18.28 14.58
CA CYS A 408 0.51 -18.04 13.15
C CYS A 408 -0.79 -17.39 12.67
N SER A 409 -0.66 -16.32 11.87
CA SER A 409 -1.82 -15.61 11.29
C SER A 409 -2.60 -16.44 10.27
N VAL A 410 -2.01 -17.52 9.75
CA VAL A 410 -2.61 -18.34 8.70
C VAL A 410 -3.26 -19.61 9.24
N CYS A 411 -2.58 -20.36 10.11
CA CYS A 411 -3.13 -21.61 10.66
C CYS A 411 -3.55 -21.50 12.13
N GLY A 412 -3.28 -20.39 12.82
CA GLY A 412 -3.60 -20.23 14.25
C GLY A 412 -2.75 -21.09 15.20
N HIS A 413 -1.90 -21.98 14.70
CA HIS A 413 -1.00 -22.77 15.55
C HIS A 413 0.19 -21.95 16.02
N ASN A 414 0.79 -22.38 17.13
CA ASN A 414 2.00 -21.77 17.65
C ASN A 414 3.12 -21.76 16.59
N GLU A 415 3.84 -20.66 16.48
CA GLU A 415 4.92 -20.50 15.53
C GLU A 415 6.06 -21.52 15.76
N ARG A 416 6.22 -22.04 16.99
CA ARG A 416 7.16 -23.15 17.28
C ARG A 416 6.87 -24.41 16.48
N ASN A 417 5.63 -24.59 16.03
CA ASN A 417 5.24 -25.71 15.20
C ASN A 417 5.59 -25.51 13.73
N HIS A 418 6.22 -24.39 13.37
CA HIS A 418 6.56 -24.07 12.01
C HIS A 418 8.03 -24.28 11.69
N VAL A 419 8.28 -24.72 10.47
CA VAL A 419 9.61 -24.99 9.93
C VAL A 419 9.78 -24.27 8.60
N ARG A 420 11.02 -23.86 8.33
CA ARG A 420 11.42 -23.31 7.03
C ARG A 420 11.97 -24.43 6.17
N GLU A 421 11.45 -24.56 4.96
CA GLU A 421 11.90 -25.58 4.03
C GLU A 421 11.66 -25.17 2.58
N SER A 422 12.35 -25.83 1.64
CA SER A 422 12.23 -25.61 0.19
C SER A 422 11.15 -26.46 -0.48
N HIS A 423 10.22 -26.99 0.32
CA HIS A 423 9.12 -27.82 -0.15
C HIS A 423 7.80 -27.31 0.42
N GLU A 424 6.79 -27.14 -0.41
CA GLU A 424 5.45 -26.76 0.06
C GLU A 424 4.52 -27.96 0.16
N TRP A 425 3.59 -27.87 1.09
CA TRP A 425 2.50 -28.83 1.22
C TRP A 425 1.49 -28.61 0.09
N ARG A 426 1.22 -29.67 -0.66
CA ARG A 426 0.16 -29.75 -1.64
C ARG A 426 -0.80 -30.88 -1.26
N ILE A 427 -2.07 -30.69 -1.57
CA ILE A 427 -3.04 -31.77 -1.49
C ILE A 427 -3.03 -32.49 -2.85
N ASP A 428 -2.60 -33.73 -2.86
CA ASP A 428 -2.74 -34.64 -4.00
C ASP A 428 -3.92 -35.58 -3.76
N VAL A 429 -4.76 -35.76 -4.77
CA VAL A 429 -5.92 -36.65 -4.70
C VAL A 429 -5.50 -38.04 -5.18
N LYS A 430 -5.50 -39.02 -4.28
CA LYS A 430 -5.24 -40.43 -4.63
C LYS A 430 -6.52 -41.23 -4.54
N THR A 431 -6.89 -41.87 -5.63
CA THR A 431 -7.94 -42.90 -5.62
C THR A 431 -7.39 -44.16 -4.95
N THR A 432 -8.01 -44.56 -3.85
CA THR A 432 -7.67 -45.78 -3.13
C THR A 432 -8.90 -46.68 -3.07
N LYS A 433 -8.70 -47.98 -3.32
CA LYS A 433 -9.73 -48.99 -3.08
C LYS A 433 -9.46 -49.63 -1.72
N LEU A 434 -10.47 -49.62 -0.85
CA LEU A 434 -10.41 -50.22 0.48
C LEU A 434 -11.58 -51.18 0.64
N THR A 435 -11.33 -52.37 1.16
CA THR A 435 -12.41 -53.28 1.54
C THR A 435 -13.14 -52.79 2.80
N HIS A 436 -14.39 -53.22 2.99
CA HIS A 436 -15.12 -52.91 4.22
C HIS A 436 -14.38 -53.37 5.47
N LYS A 437 -13.75 -54.55 5.41
CA LYS A 437 -12.95 -55.06 6.52
C LYS A 437 -11.81 -54.10 6.89
N GLU A 438 -11.01 -53.68 5.91
CA GLU A 438 -9.88 -52.75 6.15
C GLU A 438 -10.36 -51.40 6.67
N LEU A 439 -11.44 -50.87 6.09
CA LEU A 439 -12.02 -49.61 6.52
C LEU A 439 -12.53 -49.70 7.95
N LYS A 440 -13.26 -50.76 8.30
CA LYS A 440 -13.78 -51.00 9.64
C LYS A 440 -12.65 -51.15 10.66
N GLU A 441 -11.63 -51.94 10.35
CA GLU A 441 -10.45 -52.10 11.21
C GLU A 441 -9.74 -50.75 11.47
N LYS A 442 -9.64 -49.87 10.46
CA LYS A 442 -9.09 -48.50 10.62
C LYS A 442 -9.86 -47.69 11.65
N TYR A 443 -11.20 -47.73 11.63
CA TYR A 443 -12.05 -47.02 12.60
C TYR A 443 -11.98 -47.66 13.98
N GLU A 444 -12.14 -48.98 14.08
CA GLU A 444 -12.13 -49.68 15.37
C GLU A 444 -10.79 -49.52 16.10
N LYS A 445 -9.67 -49.52 15.36
CA LYS A 445 -8.34 -49.22 15.90
C LYS A 445 -8.22 -47.78 16.40
N ALA A 446 -8.74 -46.81 15.64
CA ALA A 446 -8.68 -45.40 16.01
C ALA A 446 -9.50 -45.09 17.28
N TYR A 447 -10.69 -45.68 17.41
CA TYR A 447 -11.61 -45.44 18.54
C TYR A 447 -11.52 -46.49 19.65
N LYS A 448 -10.67 -47.51 19.49
CA LYS A 448 -10.42 -48.60 20.45
C LYS A 448 -11.71 -49.31 20.90
N LYS A 449 -12.70 -49.44 20.01
CA LYS A 449 -13.95 -50.17 20.24
C LYS A 449 -14.47 -50.78 18.94
N LYS A 450 -15.28 -51.84 19.06
CA LYS A 450 -16.03 -52.36 17.91
C LYS A 450 -17.09 -51.35 17.49
N LEU A 451 -17.28 -51.19 16.18
CA LEU A 451 -18.16 -50.17 15.62
C LEU A 451 -19.19 -50.80 14.67
N SER A 452 -20.43 -50.36 14.78
CA SER A 452 -21.47 -50.56 13.78
C SER A 452 -21.31 -49.58 12.60
N ILE A 453 -21.98 -49.86 11.48
CA ILE A 453 -22.00 -48.97 10.31
C ILE A 453 -22.59 -47.60 10.69
N ASP A 454 -23.68 -47.59 11.47
CA ASP A 454 -24.29 -46.35 11.95
C ASP A 454 -23.35 -45.53 12.84
N GLU A 455 -22.59 -46.17 13.73
CA GLU A 455 -21.58 -45.46 14.53
C GLU A 455 -20.44 -44.89 13.65
N MET A 456 -20.02 -45.61 12.60
CA MET A 456 -19.03 -45.10 11.64
C MET A 456 -19.56 -43.88 10.86
N ILE A 457 -20.82 -43.91 10.44
CA ILE A 457 -21.49 -42.79 9.79
C ILE A 457 -21.56 -41.59 10.75
N GLN A 458 -21.95 -41.82 12.01
CA GLN A 458 -22.00 -40.76 13.02
C GLN A 458 -20.62 -40.16 13.29
N ILE A 459 -19.57 -40.99 13.31
CA ILE A 459 -18.19 -40.51 13.41
C ILE A 459 -17.84 -39.60 12.23
N ASN A 460 -18.24 -39.96 11.01
CA ASN A 460 -17.99 -39.14 9.82
C ASN A 460 -18.72 -37.80 9.88
N GLU A 461 -19.98 -37.78 10.32
CA GLU A 461 -20.73 -36.54 10.52
C GLU A 461 -20.10 -35.66 11.62
N ASN A 462 -19.59 -36.25 12.69
CA ASN A 462 -18.85 -35.51 13.72
C ASN A 462 -17.55 -34.90 13.16
N LYS A 463 -16.77 -35.66 12.37
CA LYS A 463 -15.56 -35.13 11.71
C LYS A 463 -15.86 -33.98 10.76
N LYS A 464 -16.97 -34.08 10.01
CA LYS A 464 -17.46 -33.00 9.15
C LYS A 464 -17.74 -31.74 9.98
N LYS A 465 -18.37 -31.88 11.14
CA LYS A 465 -18.65 -30.79 12.08
C LYS A 465 -17.36 -30.17 12.63
N ASP A 466 -16.41 -30.99 13.10
CA ASP A 466 -15.13 -30.52 13.66
C ASP A 466 -14.37 -29.63 12.67
N GLN A 467 -14.36 -29.99 11.37
CA GLN A 467 -13.72 -29.17 10.35
C GLN A 467 -14.45 -27.83 10.10
N LYS A 468 -15.78 -27.83 10.16
CA LYS A 468 -16.57 -26.59 10.07
C LYS A 468 -16.30 -25.67 11.25
N ASP A 469 -16.15 -26.22 12.45
CA ASP A 469 -15.81 -25.45 13.65
C ASP A 469 -14.42 -24.79 13.53
N GLU A 470 -13.46 -25.43 12.86
CA GLU A 470 -12.15 -24.83 12.58
C GLU A 470 -12.23 -23.64 11.60
N ALA A 471 -13.07 -23.73 10.56
CA ALA A 471 -13.34 -22.60 9.65
C ALA A 471 -14.07 -21.45 10.36
N MET A 472 -15.00 -21.76 11.26
CA MET A 472 -15.67 -20.74 12.08
C MET A 472 -14.69 -19.94 12.94
N ARG A 473 -13.65 -20.57 13.50
CA ARG A 473 -12.60 -19.84 14.24
C ARG A 473 -11.84 -18.84 13.36
N LEU A 474 -11.61 -19.15 12.09
CA LEU A 474 -10.98 -18.21 11.15
C LEU A 474 -11.91 -17.02 10.85
N ILE A 475 -13.20 -17.28 10.71
CA ILE A 475 -14.25 -16.27 10.53
C ILE A 475 -14.33 -15.34 11.75
N GLU A 476 -14.33 -15.90 12.96
CA GLU A 476 -14.34 -15.13 14.22
C GLU A 476 -13.11 -14.22 14.33
N ARG A 477 -11.91 -14.73 14.00
CA ARG A 477 -10.68 -13.93 13.96
C ARG A 477 -10.74 -12.83 12.91
N ALA A 478 -11.29 -13.11 11.72
CA ALA A 478 -11.46 -12.08 10.69
C ALA A 478 -12.42 -10.97 11.17
N ALA A 479 -13.50 -11.33 11.87
CA ALA A 479 -14.44 -10.38 12.45
C ALA A 479 -13.79 -9.50 13.53
N GLU A 480 -12.92 -10.06 14.37
CA GLU A 480 -12.15 -9.32 15.37
C GLU A 480 -11.22 -8.29 14.72
N VAL A 481 -10.43 -8.70 13.72
CA VAL A 481 -9.55 -7.81 12.97
C VAL A 481 -10.32 -6.72 12.25
N LEU A 482 -11.47 -7.04 11.63
CA LEU A 482 -12.33 -6.04 10.98
C LEU A 482 -12.89 -5.03 11.97
N ARG A 483 -13.30 -5.47 13.16
CA ARG A 483 -13.75 -4.58 14.24
C ARG A 483 -12.62 -3.65 14.67
N ARG A 484 -11.40 -4.18 14.82
CA ARG A 484 -10.24 -3.35 15.14
C ARG A 484 -9.98 -2.31 14.05
N LEU A 485 -9.99 -2.71 12.78
CA LEU A 485 -9.83 -1.79 11.65
C LEU A 485 -10.92 -0.71 11.60
N GLN A 486 -12.17 -1.04 11.94
CA GLN A 486 -13.25 -0.05 12.07
C GLN A 486 -12.96 1.00 13.16
N GLU A 487 -12.30 0.61 14.25
CA GLU A 487 -11.96 1.52 15.33
C GLU A 487 -10.79 2.46 14.98
N ILE A 488 -9.78 1.97 14.26
CA ILE A 488 -8.50 2.67 14.11
C ILE A 488 -8.25 3.28 12.73
N ALA A 489 -8.77 2.68 11.66
CA ALA A 489 -8.45 3.11 10.29
C ALA A 489 -9.21 4.38 9.92
N LEU A 490 -8.56 5.26 9.15
CA LEU A 490 -9.16 6.49 8.63
C LEU A 490 -10.29 6.18 7.64
N LYS A 491 -10.09 5.16 6.82
CA LYS A 491 -11.12 4.59 5.96
C LYS A 491 -11.16 3.07 6.17
N PRO A 492 -12.04 2.57 7.06
CA PRO A 492 -12.20 1.13 7.22
C PRO A 492 -12.69 0.53 5.91
N ASN A 493 -12.30 -0.71 5.62
CA ASN A 493 -12.83 -1.44 4.48
C ASN A 493 -14.37 -1.46 4.59
N SER A 494 -15.06 -1.15 3.49
CA SER A 494 -16.53 -1.23 3.44
C SER A 494 -17.05 -2.66 3.42
N LEU A 495 -16.16 -3.64 3.20
CA LEU A 495 -16.50 -5.04 3.10
C LEU A 495 -16.58 -5.66 4.50
N THR A 496 -17.75 -6.19 4.81
CA THR A 496 -18.01 -7.08 5.94
C THR A 496 -17.40 -8.47 5.70
N VAL A 497 -17.39 -9.31 6.73
CA VAL A 497 -17.03 -10.74 6.58
C VAL A 497 -17.94 -11.41 5.54
N THR A 498 -19.23 -11.08 5.57
CA THR A 498 -20.26 -11.56 4.62
C THR A 498 -19.94 -11.15 3.18
N ASP A 499 -19.53 -9.90 2.96
CA ASP A 499 -19.13 -9.43 1.62
C ASP A 499 -17.89 -10.17 1.10
N TYR A 500 -16.98 -10.55 2.01
CA TYR A 500 -15.82 -11.34 1.62
C TYR A 500 -16.18 -12.79 1.27
N ILE A 501 -17.10 -13.40 2.02
CA ILE A 501 -17.64 -14.73 1.68
C ILE A 501 -18.31 -14.66 0.30
N ASP A 502 -19.04 -13.58 -0.01
CA ASP A 502 -19.61 -13.37 -1.34
C ASP A 502 -18.55 -13.23 -2.44
N LEU A 503 -17.41 -12.59 -2.16
CA LEU A 503 -16.28 -12.56 -3.09
C LEU A 503 -15.69 -13.94 -3.34
N LEU A 504 -15.56 -14.79 -2.30
CA LEU A 504 -15.11 -16.18 -2.45
C LEU A 504 -16.11 -16.99 -3.27
N ILE A 505 -17.42 -16.86 -3.01
CA ILE A 505 -18.48 -17.51 -3.78
C ILE A 505 -18.40 -17.10 -5.26
N ASN A 506 -18.27 -15.80 -5.53
CA ASN A 506 -18.16 -15.29 -6.89
C ASN A 506 -16.89 -15.79 -7.60
N LYS A 507 -15.76 -15.86 -6.88
CA LYS A 507 -14.52 -16.44 -7.41
C LYS A 507 -14.70 -17.91 -7.77
N GLU A 508 -15.33 -18.71 -6.90
CA GLU A 508 -15.63 -20.12 -7.17
C GLU A 508 -16.55 -20.30 -8.38
N ARG A 509 -17.58 -19.45 -8.52
CA ARG A 509 -18.47 -19.42 -9.69
C ARG A 509 -17.72 -19.11 -10.98
N GLN A 510 -16.74 -18.19 -10.93
CA GLN A 510 -15.94 -17.80 -12.09
C GLN A 510 -14.91 -18.87 -12.48
N GLU A 511 -14.24 -19.48 -11.51
CA GLU A 511 -13.21 -20.48 -11.78
C GLU A 511 -13.82 -21.83 -12.24
N GLY A 512 -15.03 -22.17 -11.78
CA GLY A 512 -15.77 -23.35 -12.26
C GLY A 512 -15.05 -24.69 -12.09
N LYS A 513 -14.07 -24.77 -11.18
CA LYS A 513 -13.26 -25.97 -10.95
C LYS A 513 -14.13 -27.12 -10.42
N LEU A 514 -13.76 -28.36 -10.74
CA LEU A 514 -14.41 -29.58 -10.22
C LEU A 514 -14.75 -29.45 -8.72
N GLY A 515 -16.01 -29.66 -8.35
CA GLY A 515 -16.51 -29.50 -6.97
C GLY A 515 -16.90 -28.07 -6.56
N PHE A 516 -17.01 -27.11 -7.49
CA PHE A 516 -17.33 -25.71 -7.16
C PHE A 516 -18.73 -25.53 -6.57
N GLN A 517 -19.71 -26.35 -6.95
CA GLN A 517 -21.07 -26.27 -6.41
C GLN A 517 -21.10 -26.58 -4.92
N GLU A 518 -20.35 -27.60 -4.49
CA GLU A 518 -20.21 -27.98 -3.08
C GLU A 518 -19.40 -26.95 -2.29
N ARG A 519 -18.37 -26.34 -2.91
CA ARG A 519 -17.63 -25.21 -2.30
C ARG A 519 -18.52 -24.00 -2.06
N ILE A 520 -19.35 -23.64 -3.05
CA ILE A 520 -20.33 -22.55 -2.93
C ILE A 520 -21.33 -22.86 -1.82
N ALA A 521 -21.90 -24.07 -1.79
CA ALA A 521 -22.86 -24.45 -0.74
C ALA A 521 -22.26 -24.38 0.68
N SER A 522 -20.99 -24.79 0.84
CA SER A 522 -20.26 -24.66 2.10
C SER A 522 -20.06 -23.19 2.50
N LEU A 523 -19.66 -22.34 1.55
CA LEU A 523 -19.51 -20.89 1.76
C LEU A 523 -20.85 -20.21 2.09
N GLU A 524 -21.94 -20.60 1.44
CA GLU A 524 -23.30 -20.11 1.73
C GLU A 524 -23.74 -20.50 3.15
N GLU A 525 -23.45 -21.73 3.61
CA GLU A 525 -23.73 -22.12 4.99
C GLU A 525 -22.92 -21.32 6.01
N PHE A 526 -21.65 -21.00 5.71
CA PHE A 526 -20.85 -20.12 6.56
C PHE A 526 -21.40 -18.70 6.56
N LYS A 527 -21.87 -18.20 5.41
CA LYS A 527 -22.49 -16.89 5.27
C LYS A 527 -23.70 -16.75 6.20
N ASP A 528 -24.60 -17.73 6.19
CA ASP A 528 -25.82 -17.73 7.01
C ASP A 528 -25.53 -17.72 8.52
N LYS A 529 -24.40 -18.28 8.95
CA LYS A 529 -23.96 -18.26 10.36
C LYS A 529 -23.26 -16.97 10.77
N THR A 530 -22.93 -16.09 9.83
CA THR A 530 -22.26 -14.81 10.08
C THR A 530 -23.19 -13.60 10.02
N GLN A 531 -24.43 -13.79 9.58
CA GLN A 531 -25.53 -12.81 9.69
C GLN A 531 -26.13 -12.86 11.09
#